data_AF-A0A6L3ZFF0-F1
#
_entry.id   AF-A0A6L3ZFF0-F1
#
_cell.length_a   1.000
_cell.length_b   1.000
_cell.length_c   1.000
_cell.angle_alpha   90.00
_cell.angle_beta   90.00
_cell.angle_gamma   90.00
#
_symmetry.space_group_name_H-M   'P 1'
#
loop_
_entity.id
_entity.type
_entity.pdbx_description
1 polymer ?
#
loop_
_entity_poly.entity_id
_entity_poly.type
_entity_poly.pdbx_seq_one_letter_code
_entity_poly.pdbx_strand_id
1 'polypeptide(L)'
;MNSNLANKSDAGVLRALQQSLPDNQTTYLNNNQYDAIMAALNSANRTEDKYPNLYAALKGKLYVGDAIDEATMVDAGKTAAGKATANIWSQSKVATTLMGGSTYVFDHVSGELLAQGHNTSVQSGFLGCSTQADLASAAGSLIDVLYVGFSTSPDGSSRFYAYSRPSIPTTSSLVTRDLAAEDTPPCYEGSGGITAVVTAPCTTSNTNVQIAVGRTTGVTPPSTTDYIYCEATNIPSPYLIVPFVGNVGLSGTIDFGALSINNFETKIFVDDTDQSLTSERATAYTTDAKVLAAMSQGAAPNVLNWSFPFDGKGAGDNGYQTTNSLVYNPSSLVNEIECFFYFAFNNIPFTDGSAAEPFYVCSKDTPDESSINCTKILNLYFWWHCVAEGTMVILEDGSELPVEKVNETHRVRSANGQSYAVAATVKGLHSSDADGDGTRQDKILRVVTKNGKQLVATAHHTVFTADNQVEKMKHLAVGSTILTTDGPSEIVSIEPVEMKANFVGLMLGSPEEQSNPNFPTNKVGYYSGGILSGDQNTFIHHHKTGRLNTSAALTQVDEKLHVDYSSAVKQNRY
;
A
#
# COMPACT_ATOMS: atom_id res chain seq x y z
N MET A 1 8.08 15.52 -31.08
CA MET A 1 8.73 14.72 -30.02
C MET A 1 9.56 15.69 -29.21
N ASN A 2 8.93 16.38 -28.26
CA ASN A 2 9.58 17.46 -27.51
C ASN A 2 9.89 16.93 -26.10
N SER A 3 11.14 17.11 -25.70
CA SER A 3 11.78 16.53 -24.51
C SER A 3 11.01 16.84 -23.21
N ASN A 4 10.48 15.80 -22.57
CA ASN A 4 9.85 15.84 -21.24
C ASN A 4 10.87 15.87 -20.08
N LEU A 5 12.17 15.99 -20.38
CA LEU A 5 13.18 16.20 -19.35
C LEU A 5 13.22 17.70 -18.99
N ALA A 6 13.46 17.99 -17.71
CA ALA A 6 13.71 19.34 -17.23
C ALA A 6 14.72 20.06 -18.15
N ASN A 7 14.47 21.35 -18.42
CA ASN A 7 15.41 22.13 -19.23
C ASN A 7 16.78 22.20 -18.53
N LYS A 8 17.83 22.55 -19.28
CA LYS A 8 19.21 22.52 -18.76
C LYS A 8 19.44 23.43 -17.54
N SER A 9 18.74 24.58 -17.46
CA SER A 9 18.82 25.48 -16.31
C SER A 9 18.20 24.85 -15.06
N ASP A 10 17.03 24.22 -15.20
CA ASP A 10 16.32 23.56 -14.10
C ASP A 10 17.11 22.35 -13.58
N ALA A 11 17.74 21.58 -14.48
CA ALA A 11 18.60 20.45 -14.10
C ALA A 11 19.78 20.89 -13.23
N GLY A 12 20.40 22.04 -13.53
CA GLY A 12 21.50 22.59 -12.72
C GLY A 12 21.07 23.00 -11.32
N VAL A 13 19.89 23.62 -11.17
CA VAL A 13 19.32 24.00 -9.87
C VAL A 13 18.98 22.75 -9.04
N LEU A 14 18.35 21.75 -9.66
CA LEU A 14 18.02 20.49 -9.00
C LEU A 14 19.27 19.73 -8.56
N ARG A 15 20.32 19.72 -9.40
CA ARG A 15 21.62 19.13 -9.03
C ARG A 15 22.25 19.83 -7.82
N ALA A 16 22.19 21.16 -7.76
CA ALA A 16 22.70 21.92 -6.61
C ALA A 16 21.91 21.60 -5.34
N LEU A 17 20.59 21.44 -5.43
CA LEU A 17 19.77 20.98 -4.31
C LEU A 17 20.24 19.60 -3.84
N GLN A 18 20.35 18.62 -4.75
CA GLN A 18 20.79 17.26 -4.47
C GLN A 18 22.09 17.23 -3.66
N GLN A 19 23.10 17.99 -4.07
CA GLN A 19 24.40 18.04 -3.41
C GLN A 19 24.39 18.73 -2.04
N SER A 20 23.35 19.52 -1.75
CA SER A 20 23.21 20.25 -0.47
C SER A 20 22.46 19.46 0.60
N LEU A 21 21.76 18.40 0.21
CA LEU A 21 20.92 17.60 1.10
C LEU A 21 21.74 16.52 1.82
N PRO A 22 21.35 16.14 3.04
CA PRO A 22 21.93 14.99 3.72
C PRO A 22 21.61 13.69 2.98
N ASP A 23 22.59 12.78 2.97
CA ASP A 23 22.46 11.48 2.32
C ASP A 23 21.44 10.59 3.02
N ASN A 24 20.58 9.95 2.22
CA ASN A 24 19.60 8.96 2.64
C ASN A 24 18.63 9.47 3.72
N GLN A 25 18.31 10.77 3.69
CA GLN A 25 17.42 11.42 4.65
C GLN A 25 16.41 12.31 3.95
N THR A 26 15.18 12.28 4.46
CA THR A 26 14.14 13.23 4.04
C THR A 26 14.35 14.57 4.72
N THR A 27 14.34 15.64 3.94
CA THR A 27 14.59 17.01 4.41
C THR A 27 13.46 17.92 3.95
N TYR A 28 12.85 18.66 4.88
CA TYR A 28 11.89 19.70 4.51
C TYR A 28 12.56 20.87 3.81
N LEU A 29 11.95 21.29 2.71
CA LEU A 29 12.40 22.45 1.95
C LEU A 29 11.73 23.71 2.50
N ASN A 30 12.49 24.80 2.53
CA ASN A 30 12.03 26.11 2.91
C ASN A 30 12.26 27.12 1.78
N ASN A 31 12.00 28.41 2.05
CA ASN A 31 12.05 29.45 1.03
C ASN A 31 13.45 29.63 0.41
N ASN A 32 14.52 29.16 1.05
CA ASN A 32 15.87 29.17 0.47
C ASN A 32 16.01 28.17 -0.70
N GLN A 33 15.12 27.18 -0.80
CA GLN A 33 15.08 26.20 -1.89
C GLN A 33 13.94 26.48 -2.90
N TYR A 34 13.39 27.70 -2.91
CA TYR A 34 12.27 28.08 -3.78
C TYR A 34 12.52 27.75 -5.26
N ASP A 35 13.69 28.09 -5.80
CA ASP A 35 14.02 27.85 -7.21
C ASP A 35 14.03 26.35 -7.55
N ALA A 36 14.50 25.51 -6.62
CA ALA A 36 14.51 24.06 -6.82
C ALA A 36 13.10 23.45 -6.73
N ILE A 37 12.26 23.95 -5.81
CA ILE A 37 10.84 23.56 -5.75
C ILE A 37 10.15 23.93 -7.07
N MET A 38 10.37 25.16 -7.56
CA MET A 38 9.80 25.64 -8.82
C MET A 38 10.27 24.82 -10.03
N ALA A 39 11.57 24.54 -10.12
CA ALA A 39 12.12 23.66 -11.16
C ALA A 39 11.45 22.28 -11.13
N ALA A 40 11.25 21.72 -9.93
CA ALA A 40 10.60 20.43 -9.79
C ALA A 40 9.14 20.43 -10.24
N LEU A 41 8.35 21.43 -9.82
CA LEU A 41 6.95 21.59 -10.22
C LEU A 41 6.79 21.80 -11.73
N ASN A 42 7.59 22.71 -12.31
CA ASN A 42 7.56 23.02 -13.74
C ASN A 42 7.90 21.79 -14.59
N SER A 43 8.92 21.02 -14.20
CA SER A 43 9.33 19.80 -14.91
C SER A 43 8.28 18.68 -14.87
N ALA A 44 7.34 18.74 -13.91
CA ALA A 44 6.20 17.84 -13.80
C ALA A 44 4.90 18.45 -14.38
N ASN A 45 4.99 19.60 -15.07
CA ASN A 45 3.84 20.32 -15.62
C ASN A 45 2.77 20.65 -14.55
N ARG A 46 3.23 20.91 -13.32
CA ARG A 46 2.41 21.38 -12.19
C ARG A 46 2.55 22.88 -12.14
N THR A 47 1.69 23.57 -12.87
CA THR A 47 1.73 25.02 -13.07
C THR A 47 0.71 25.72 -12.15
N GLU A 48 0.85 27.04 -11.96
CA GLU A 48 -0.03 27.83 -11.08
C GLU A 48 -1.51 27.77 -11.49
N ASP A 49 -1.82 27.64 -12.79
CA ASP A 49 -3.18 27.47 -13.30
C ASP A 49 -3.79 26.10 -12.97
N LYS A 50 -2.94 25.08 -12.81
CA LYS A 50 -3.38 23.71 -12.48
C LYS A 50 -3.38 23.42 -10.99
N TYR A 51 -2.51 24.10 -10.25
CA TYR A 51 -2.33 23.94 -8.81
C TYR A 51 -2.30 25.30 -8.09
N PRO A 52 -3.35 26.12 -8.22
CA PRO A 52 -3.38 27.45 -7.63
C PRO A 52 -3.16 27.45 -6.12
N ASN A 53 -3.67 26.44 -5.38
CA ASN A 53 -3.50 26.39 -3.93
C ASN A 53 -2.05 26.03 -3.55
N LEU A 54 -1.48 25.00 -4.18
CA LEU A 54 -0.07 24.63 -3.98
C LEU A 54 0.87 25.83 -4.21
N TYR A 55 0.62 26.62 -5.26
CA TYR A 55 1.40 27.82 -5.56
C TYR A 55 1.16 28.96 -4.57
N ALA A 56 -0.08 29.12 -4.07
CA ALA A 56 -0.36 30.07 -3.00
C ALA A 56 0.40 29.70 -1.71
N ALA A 57 0.44 28.41 -1.36
CA ALA A 57 1.21 27.91 -0.22
C ALA A 57 2.72 28.15 -0.38
N LEU A 58 3.26 27.91 -1.58
CA LEU A 58 4.67 28.15 -1.91
C LEU A 58 5.07 29.63 -1.78
N LYS A 59 4.17 30.57 -2.09
CA LYS A 59 4.39 32.02 -1.92
C LYS A 59 4.29 32.46 -0.44
N GLY A 60 3.74 31.60 0.42
CA GLY A 60 3.58 31.82 1.84
C GLY A 60 4.80 31.44 2.67
N LYS A 61 4.58 31.23 3.98
CA LYS A 61 5.58 30.64 4.88
C LYS A 61 5.47 29.12 4.77
N LEU A 62 6.51 28.47 4.27
CA LEU A 62 6.59 27.02 4.23
C LEU A 62 6.63 26.41 5.65
N TYR A 63 6.08 25.21 5.76
CA TYR A 63 6.03 24.44 7.00
C TYR A 63 7.44 24.19 7.57
N VAL A 64 7.54 24.34 8.90
CA VAL A 64 8.74 23.99 9.69
C VAL A 64 8.23 23.29 10.94
N GLY A 65 8.41 21.98 11.02
CA GLY A 65 7.96 21.16 12.14
C GLY A 65 8.55 19.76 12.07
N ASP A 66 8.01 18.84 12.88
CA ASP A 66 8.50 17.46 12.98
C ASP A 66 8.33 16.68 11.68
N ALA A 67 9.15 15.64 11.50
CA ALA A 67 9.18 14.82 10.30
C ALA A 67 7.95 13.93 10.18
N ILE A 68 6.94 14.43 9.46
CA ILE A 68 5.68 13.73 9.20
C ILE A 68 5.59 13.16 7.79
N ASP A 69 6.42 13.64 6.86
CA ASP A 69 6.56 13.10 5.51
C ASP A 69 7.92 12.41 5.38
N GLU A 70 7.96 11.28 4.68
CA GLU A 70 9.15 10.45 4.55
C GLU A 70 9.24 9.87 3.14
N ALA A 71 10.42 9.98 2.52
CA ALA A 71 10.74 9.37 1.25
C ALA A 71 11.82 8.30 1.44
N THR A 72 11.58 7.13 0.84
CA THR A 72 12.48 5.98 0.86
C THR A 72 12.80 5.57 -0.57
N MET A 73 14.09 5.41 -0.87
CA MET A 73 14.50 4.81 -2.15
C MET A 73 14.31 3.31 -2.12
N VAL A 74 13.49 2.82 -3.03
CA VAL A 74 13.09 1.41 -3.12
C VAL A 74 13.89 0.71 -4.20
N ASP A 75 14.27 1.45 -5.24
CA ASP A 75 15.05 0.92 -6.35
C ASP A 75 15.86 2.06 -7.02
N ALA A 76 17.07 1.77 -7.47
CA ALA A 76 17.88 2.65 -8.31
C ALA A 76 19.01 1.88 -9.00
N GLY A 77 19.36 2.31 -10.21
CA GLY A 77 20.47 1.75 -10.95
C GLY A 77 20.24 1.89 -12.45
N LYS A 78 20.43 0.79 -13.17
CA LYS A 78 20.13 0.70 -14.60
C LYS A 78 19.10 -0.37 -14.91
N THR A 79 18.28 -0.16 -15.94
CA THR A 79 17.37 -1.18 -16.48
C THR A 79 18.14 -2.25 -17.24
N ALA A 80 17.45 -3.32 -17.68
CA ALA A 80 18.02 -4.35 -18.54
C ALA A 80 18.64 -3.79 -19.83
N ALA A 81 18.04 -2.72 -20.37
CA ALA A 81 18.53 -2.00 -21.55
C ALA A 81 19.70 -1.05 -21.24
N GLY A 82 20.18 -0.99 -19.99
CA GLY A 82 21.28 -0.14 -19.56
C GLY A 82 20.91 1.33 -19.33
N LYS A 83 19.62 1.68 -19.32
CA LYS A 83 19.14 3.04 -19.07
C LYS A 83 19.07 3.35 -17.58
N ALA A 84 19.33 4.59 -17.18
CA ALA A 84 19.21 5.01 -15.79
C ALA A 84 17.77 4.92 -15.27
N THR A 85 17.58 4.45 -14.04
CA THR A 85 16.25 4.35 -13.41
C THR A 85 16.33 4.49 -11.89
N ALA A 86 15.25 4.99 -11.29
CA ALA A 86 15.04 5.01 -9.85
C ALA A 86 13.53 5.01 -9.50
N ASN A 87 13.20 4.45 -8.34
CA ASN A 87 11.90 4.45 -7.71
C ASN A 87 12.02 4.91 -6.24
N ILE A 88 11.15 5.84 -5.87
CA ILE A 88 11.03 6.38 -4.53
C ILE A 88 9.59 6.16 -4.06
N TRP A 89 9.43 5.61 -2.86
CA TRP A 89 8.15 5.64 -2.16
C TRP A 89 8.16 6.81 -1.18
N SER A 90 7.14 7.64 -1.28
CA SER A 90 6.90 8.74 -0.35
C SER A 90 5.65 8.47 0.47
N GLN A 91 5.69 8.84 1.73
CA GLN A 91 4.59 8.71 2.66
C GLN A 91 4.36 9.98 3.48
N SER A 92 3.11 10.21 3.90
CA SER A 92 2.70 11.24 4.84
C SER A 92 1.98 10.58 6.01
N LYS A 93 2.47 10.81 7.23
CA LYS A 93 1.95 10.27 8.50
C LYS A 93 0.76 11.08 9.03
N VAL A 94 0.21 11.99 8.23
CA VAL A 94 -0.93 12.83 8.56
C VAL A 94 -1.95 12.82 7.42
N ALA A 95 -3.17 13.26 7.73
CA ALA A 95 -4.23 13.46 6.75
C ALA A 95 -3.75 14.29 5.54
N THR A 96 -3.94 13.73 4.35
CA THR A 96 -3.40 14.22 3.09
C THR A 96 -4.43 14.11 1.98
N THR A 97 -4.80 15.26 1.43
CA THR A 97 -5.74 15.35 0.29
C THR A 97 -5.03 15.13 -1.04
N LEU A 98 -3.78 15.59 -1.14
CA LEU A 98 -2.99 15.53 -2.36
C LEU A 98 -1.51 15.29 -2.03
N MET A 99 -0.89 14.33 -2.71
CA MET A 99 0.57 14.18 -2.76
C MET A 99 1.06 14.30 -4.21
N GLY A 100 2.26 14.81 -4.37
CA GLY A 100 2.95 14.75 -5.65
C GLY A 100 4.45 14.69 -5.47
N GLY A 101 5.11 14.07 -6.42
CA GLY A 101 6.56 13.84 -6.37
C GLY A 101 7.18 13.88 -7.74
N SER A 102 8.47 14.20 -7.78
CA SER A 102 9.31 14.11 -8.96
C SER A 102 10.63 13.44 -8.57
N THR A 103 11.02 12.42 -9.33
CA THR A 103 12.28 11.67 -9.15
C THR A 103 13.22 12.01 -10.30
N TYR A 104 14.47 12.31 -9.98
CA TYR A 104 15.54 12.67 -10.90
C TYR A 104 16.75 11.77 -10.67
N VAL A 105 17.38 11.35 -11.76
CA VAL A 105 18.62 10.59 -11.74
C VAL A 105 19.68 11.36 -12.51
N PHE A 106 20.80 11.65 -11.88
CA PHE A 106 21.93 12.33 -12.47
C PHE A 106 23.11 11.36 -12.66
N ASP A 107 23.92 11.60 -13.68
CA ASP A 107 25.25 11.00 -13.73
C ASP A 107 26.10 11.59 -12.60
N HIS A 108 26.73 10.73 -11.82
CA HIS A 108 27.48 11.17 -10.64
C HIS A 108 28.66 12.09 -11.02
N VAL A 109 29.33 11.80 -12.14
CA VAL A 109 30.57 12.46 -12.55
C VAL A 109 30.29 13.75 -13.33
N SER A 110 29.43 13.68 -14.35
CA SER A 110 29.13 14.82 -15.21
C SER A 110 28.05 15.74 -14.63
N GLY A 111 27.22 15.24 -13.72
CA GLY A 111 26.04 15.94 -13.20
C GLY A 111 24.90 16.07 -14.22
N GLU A 112 24.99 15.39 -15.37
CA GLU A 112 23.94 15.38 -16.40
C GLU A 112 22.68 14.68 -15.90
N LEU A 113 21.51 15.23 -16.19
CA LEU A 113 20.23 14.59 -15.90
C LEU A 113 20.00 13.42 -16.86
N LEU A 114 20.02 12.20 -16.34
CA LEU A 114 19.88 10.96 -17.11
C LEU A 114 18.44 10.49 -17.21
N ALA A 115 17.66 10.61 -16.13
CA ALA A 115 16.28 10.16 -16.10
C ALA A 115 15.43 11.04 -15.19
N GLN A 116 14.13 11.10 -15.49
CA GLN A 116 13.15 11.83 -14.70
C GLN A 116 11.81 11.09 -14.71
N GLY A 117 11.06 11.21 -13.63
CA GLY A 117 9.64 10.90 -13.59
C GLY A 117 8.92 11.73 -12.56
N HIS A 118 7.60 11.69 -12.60
CA HIS A 118 6.72 12.36 -11.66
C HIS A 118 5.46 11.54 -11.48
N ASN A 119 4.81 11.69 -10.32
CA ASN A 119 3.50 11.09 -10.06
C ASN A 119 2.70 11.94 -9.07
N THR A 120 1.38 11.76 -9.03
CA THR A 120 0.48 12.39 -8.05
C THR A 120 -0.49 11.35 -7.50
N SER A 121 -0.88 11.52 -6.24
CA SER A 121 -1.90 10.70 -5.57
C SER A 121 -2.88 11.63 -4.85
N VAL A 122 -4.13 11.21 -4.72
CA VAL A 122 -5.21 11.97 -4.07
C VAL A 122 -5.88 11.11 -3.01
N GLN A 123 -6.24 11.69 -1.86
CA GLN A 123 -6.76 10.96 -0.70
C GLN A 123 -5.97 9.66 -0.45
N SER A 124 -4.69 9.87 -0.19
CA SER A 124 -3.70 8.84 0.00
C SER A 124 -2.52 9.49 0.68
N GLY A 125 -2.03 8.88 1.75
CA GLY A 125 -0.75 9.28 2.32
C GLY A 125 0.42 8.54 1.70
N PHE A 126 0.25 7.79 0.61
CA PHE A 126 1.32 7.06 -0.06
C PHE A 126 1.47 7.50 -1.52
N LEU A 127 2.71 7.55 -2.00
CA LEU A 127 3.03 7.88 -3.39
C LEU A 127 4.26 7.11 -3.86
N GLY A 128 4.06 6.19 -4.79
CA GLY A 128 5.14 5.68 -5.64
C GLY A 128 5.52 6.69 -6.71
N CYS A 129 6.82 6.98 -6.85
CA CYS A 129 7.32 7.94 -7.82
C CYS A 129 8.60 7.43 -8.49
N SER A 130 8.46 7.02 -9.73
CA SER A 130 9.55 6.44 -10.50
C SER A 130 9.86 7.18 -11.78
N THR A 131 11.11 7.05 -12.22
CA THR A 131 11.58 7.58 -13.51
C THR A 131 10.93 6.90 -14.71
N GLN A 132 10.82 7.63 -15.82
CA GLN A 132 10.33 7.11 -17.10
C GLN A 132 11.49 6.49 -17.88
N ALA A 133 11.64 5.16 -17.81
CA ALA A 133 12.73 4.43 -18.44
C ALA A 133 12.78 4.66 -19.97
N ASP A 134 11.63 4.80 -20.63
CA ASP A 134 11.59 5.07 -22.08
C ASP A 134 12.27 6.38 -22.47
N LEU A 135 12.22 7.39 -21.59
CA LEU A 135 12.80 8.71 -21.79
C LEU A 135 14.20 8.84 -21.19
N ALA A 136 14.70 7.80 -20.51
CA ALA A 136 15.98 7.82 -19.84
C ALA A 136 17.16 7.63 -20.80
N SER A 137 18.29 8.25 -20.45
CA SER A 137 19.59 8.05 -21.06
C SER A 137 20.31 6.85 -20.47
N ALA A 138 21.40 6.42 -21.11
CA ALA A 138 22.25 5.36 -20.57
C ALA A 138 22.81 5.76 -19.19
N ALA A 139 22.85 4.79 -18.28
CA ALA A 139 23.47 4.96 -16.97
C ALA A 139 25.01 4.93 -17.08
N GLY A 140 25.68 5.90 -16.44
CA GLY A 140 27.11 5.83 -16.13
C GLY A 140 27.41 4.76 -15.09
N SER A 141 28.64 4.67 -14.57
CA SER A 141 29.02 3.69 -13.53
C SER A 141 28.44 4.01 -12.15
N LEU A 142 28.19 5.29 -11.88
CA LEU A 142 27.60 5.81 -10.66
C LEU A 142 26.50 6.81 -11.03
N ILE A 143 25.39 6.77 -10.29
CA ILE A 143 24.29 7.74 -10.42
C ILE A 143 23.99 8.38 -9.07
N ASP A 144 23.40 9.57 -9.13
CA ASP A 144 22.85 10.25 -7.97
C ASP A 144 21.34 10.40 -8.12
N VAL A 145 20.61 10.15 -7.04
CA VAL A 145 19.15 10.27 -7.01
C VAL A 145 18.74 11.49 -6.21
N LEU A 146 17.78 12.23 -6.74
CA LEU A 146 17.04 13.28 -6.06
C LEU A 146 15.55 12.99 -6.20
N TYR A 147 14.84 13.11 -5.09
CA TYR A 147 13.40 13.20 -5.05
C TYR A 147 12.99 14.57 -4.50
N VAL A 148 12.00 15.20 -5.13
CA VAL A 148 11.34 16.40 -4.62
C VAL A 148 9.84 16.15 -4.56
N GLY A 149 9.29 16.19 -3.36
CA GLY A 149 7.89 15.90 -3.07
C GLY A 149 7.14 17.05 -2.44
N PHE A 150 5.82 16.95 -2.49
CA PHE A 150 4.92 17.77 -1.71
C PHE A 150 3.72 16.96 -1.22
N SER A 151 3.11 17.46 -0.14
CA SER A 151 1.89 16.93 0.45
C SER A 151 1.00 18.10 0.85
N THR A 152 -0.29 18.03 0.54
CA THR A 152 -1.29 19.05 0.89
C THR A 152 -2.35 18.42 1.78
N SER A 153 -2.50 18.98 2.99
CA SER A 153 -3.47 18.54 3.98
C SER A 153 -4.89 19.06 3.66
N PRO A 154 -5.94 18.51 4.29
CA PRO A 154 -7.33 18.92 4.05
C PRO A 154 -7.61 20.41 4.26
N ASP A 155 -6.86 21.06 5.15
CA ASP A 155 -6.94 22.51 5.38
C ASP A 155 -6.27 23.35 4.28
N GLY A 156 -5.70 22.72 3.26
CA GLY A 156 -4.98 23.34 2.15
C GLY A 156 -3.55 23.75 2.47
N SER A 157 -3.02 23.43 3.65
CA SER A 157 -1.60 23.65 3.95
C SER A 157 -0.74 22.65 3.15
N SER A 158 0.28 23.17 2.47
CA SER A 158 1.22 22.35 1.71
C SER A 158 2.61 22.33 2.34
N ARG A 159 3.27 21.17 2.27
CA ARG A 159 4.64 20.96 2.71
C ARG A 159 5.45 20.48 1.51
N PHE A 160 6.72 20.90 1.45
CA PHE A 160 7.67 20.47 0.43
C PHE A 160 8.85 19.80 1.11
N TYR A 161 9.30 18.69 0.54
CA TYR A 161 10.40 17.92 1.09
C TYR A 161 11.20 17.29 -0.04
N ALA A 162 12.43 16.90 0.26
CA ALA A 162 13.31 16.24 -0.67
C ALA A 162 14.06 15.10 -0.01
N TYR A 163 14.53 14.17 -0.83
CA TYR A 163 15.40 13.08 -0.44
C TYR A 163 16.53 12.99 -1.46
N SER A 164 17.75 12.72 -0.99
CA SER A 164 18.88 12.49 -1.87
C SER A 164 19.64 11.24 -1.49
N ARG A 165 20.14 10.54 -2.51
CA ARG A 165 21.13 9.47 -2.35
C ARG A 165 22.19 9.58 -3.43
N PRO A 166 23.42 10.00 -3.09
CA PRO A 166 24.51 10.05 -4.05
C PRO A 166 25.22 8.69 -4.21
N SER A 167 26.06 8.62 -5.24
CA SER A 167 27.06 7.59 -5.51
C SER A 167 26.50 6.17 -5.54
N ILE A 168 25.35 5.97 -6.18
CA ILE A 168 24.73 4.65 -6.33
C ILE A 168 25.39 3.91 -7.49
N PRO A 169 25.98 2.72 -7.26
CA PRO A 169 26.54 1.90 -8.33
C PRO A 169 25.48 1.37 -9.28
N THR A 170 25.77 1.43 -10.58
CA THR A 170 24.91 0.89 -11.65
C THR A 170 25.41 -0.46 -12.17
N THR A 171 26.60 -0.86 -11.72
CA THR A 171 27.05 -2.24 -11.84
C THR A 171 26.25 -3.11 -10.89
N SER A 172 25.95 -4.32 -11.32
CA SER A 172 25.27 -5.27 -10.47
C SER A 172 26.26 -6.36 -10.11
N SER A 173 26.43 -6.62 -8.81
CA SER A 173 27.21 -7.75 -8.29
C SER A 173 26.45 -9.08 -8.40
N LEU A 174 25.38 -9.07 -9.17
CA LEU A 174 24.34 -10.08 -9.29
C LEU A 174 24.62 -10.94 -10.52
N VAL A 175 24.55 -12.26 -10.37
CA VAL A 175 24.71 -13.18 -11.50
C VAL A 175 23.36 -13.28 -12.20
N THR A 176 23.23 -12.60 -13.34
CA THR A 176 22.01 -12.65 -14.16
C THR A 176 21.72 -14.10 -14.54
N ARG A 177 20.52 -14.57 -14.18
CA ARG A 177 19.98 -15.83 -14.70
C ARG A 177 19.00 -15.50 -15.82
N ASP A 178 19.24 -16.07 -16.99
CA ASP A 178 18.16 -16.29 -17.95
C ASP A 178 17.26 -17.38 -17.37
N LEU A 179 16.25 -16.99 -16.59
CA LEU A 179 15.18 -17.91 -16.23
C LEU A 179 14.38 -18.18 -17.51
N ALA A 180 14.23 -19.46 -17.87
CA ALA A 180 13.28 -19.84 -18.91
C ALA A 180 11.87 -19.39 -18.46
N ALA A 181 11.05 -18.91 -19.40
CA ALA A 181 9.71 -18.40 -19.09
C ALA A 181 8.81 -19.42 -18.37
N GLU A 182 9.10 -20.72 -18.55
CA GLU A 182 8.41 -21.85 -17.92
C GLU A 182 8.81 -22.11 -16.45
N ASP A 183 9.94 -21.56 -15.99
CA ASP A 183 10.43 -21.68 -14.60
C ASP A 183 10.13 -20.42 -13.76
N THR A 184 9.43 -19.45 -14.32
CA THR A 184 9.12 -18.18 -13.65
C THR A 184 7.93 -18.37 -12.69
N PRO A 185 8.09 -18.17 -11.37
CA PRO A 185 6.99 -18.31 -10.43
C PRO A 185 5.83 -17.35 -10.79
N PRO A 186 4.56 -17.74 -10.56
CA PRO A 186 3.38 -16.93 -10.93
C PRO A 186 3.27 -15.59 -10.20
N CYS A 187 4.12 -15.34 -9.19
CA CYS A 187 4.22 -14.06 -8.48
C CYS A 187 5.19 -13.06 -9.11
N TYR A 188 5.80 -13.39 -10.25
CA TYR A 188 6.85 -12.61 -10.88
C TYR A 188 6.32 -11.76 -12.05
N GLU A 189 6.65 -10.46 -12.06
CA GLU A 189 6.52 -9.60 -13.23
C GLU A 189 7.86 -8.93 -13.53
N GLY A 190 8.55 -9.38 -14.57
CA GLY A 190 9.74 -8.71 -15.09
C GLY A 190 10.38 -9.48 -16.24
N SER A 191 10.84 -8.72 -17.23
CA SER A 191 11.60 -9.19 -18.39
C SER A 191 13.05 -8.77 -18.27
N GLY A 192 13.99 -9.72 -18.34
CA GLY A 192 15.42 -9.50 -18.56
C GLY A 192 16.20 -8.87 -17.40
N GLY A 193 17.12 -9.61 -16.80
CA GLY A 193 18.07 -9.09 -15.79
C GLY A 193 17.73 -9.39 -14.32
N ILE A 194 16.77 -10.28 -14.09
CA ILE A 194 16.34 -10.75 -12.76
C ILE A 194 17.47 -11.51 -12.06
N THR A 195 17.69 -11.22 -10.78
CA THR A 195 18.74 -11.88 -9.99
C THR A 195 18.22 -12.71 -8.82
N ALA A 196 17.22 -12.20 -8.09
CA ALA A 196 16.65 -12.89 -6.94
C ALA A 196 15.38 -13.65 -7.34
N VAL A 197 15.35 -14.95 -7.06
CA VAL A 197 14.17 -15.81 -7.19
C VAL A 197 13.40 -15.75 -5.88
N VAL A 198 12.18 -15.21 -5.92
CA VAL A 198 11.26 -15.18 -4.77
C VAL A 198 10.17 -16.21 -5.01
N THR A 199 9.99 -17.13 -4.05
CA THR A 199 8.95 -18.18 -4.10
C THR A 199 7.83 -17.97 -3.08
N ALA A 200 8.01 -17.06 -2.13
CA ALA A 200 6.97 -16.53 -1.26
C ALA A 200 7.33 -15.09 -0.85
N PRO A 201 6.35 -14.18 -0.69
CA PRO A 201 4.93 -14.43 -0.86
C PRO A 201 4.55 -14.50 -2.34
N CYS A 202 3.65 -15.41 -2.70
CA CYS A 202 3.19 -15.63 -4.06
C CYS A 202 1.68 -15.93 -4.10
N THR A 203 1.08 -15.76 -5.28
CA THR A 203 -0.30 -16.16 -5.56
C THR A 203 -0.40 -16.71 -6.98
N THR A 204 -1.39 -17.55 -7.23
CA THR A 204 -1.69 -18.13 -8.56
C THR A 204 -2.95 -17.57 -9.19
N SER A 205 -3.75 -16.80 -8.43
CA SER A 205 -5.12 -16.45 -8.84
C SER A 205 -5.53 -15.02 -8.48
N ASN A 206 -4.76 -14.34 -7.64
CA ASN A 206 -5.09 -13.00 -7.17
C ASN A 206 -4.20 -11.94 -7.82
N THR A 207 -4.73 -10.72 -7.95
CA THR A 207 -3.97 -9.56 -8.43
C THR A 207 -2.98 -9.01 -7.40
N ASN A 208 -3.20 -9.34 -6.13
CA ASN A 208 -2.38 -9.06 -4.94
C ASN A 208 -2.28 -10.32 -4.10
N VAL A 209 -1.20 -10.50 -3.33
CA VAL A 209 -1.10 -11.59 -2.36
C VAL A 209 -2.06 -11.35 -1.21
N GLN A 210 -3.06 -12.21 -1.07
CA GLN A 210 -4.02 -12.15 0.03
C GLN A 210 -3.46 -12.88 1.24
N ILE A 211 -3.17 -12.11 2.30
CA ILE A 211 -2.71 -12.65 3.58
C ILE A 211 -3.77 -12.36 4.63
N ALA A 212 -4.14 -13.38 5.37
CA ALA A 212 -5.05 -13.21 6.48
C ALA A 212 -4.40 -13.49 7.82
N VAL A 213 -4.62 -12.55 8.74
CA VAL A 213 -4.09 -12.52 10.09
C VAL A 213 -5.24 -12.33 11.09
N GLY A 214 -4.98 -12.48 12.39
CA GLY A 214 -5.99 -12.25 13.43
C GLY A 214 -7.15 -13.25 13.46
N ARG A 215 -6.98 -14.47 12.95
CA ARG A 215 -8.05 -15.48 12.94
C ARG A 215 -7.96 -16.41 14.15
N THR A 216 -9.08 -16.79 14.75
CA THR A 216 -9.07 -17.85 15.78
C THR A 216 -8.89 -19.23 15.13
N THR A 217 -8.24 -20.15 15.83
CA THR A 217 -8.12 -21.56 15.42
C THR A 217 -9.47 -22.18 15.05
N GLY A 218 -9.52 -22.94 13.95
CA GLY A 218 -10.72 -23.67 13.51
C GLY A 218 -11.58 -22.97 12.44
N VAL A 219 -11.16 -21.80 11.97
CA VAL A 219 -11.78 -21.14 10.80
C VAL A 219 -11.23 -21.77 9.52
N THR A 220 -12.12 -22.20 8.63
CA THR A 220 -11.73 -22.69 7.29
C THR A 220 -11.20 -21.51 6.47
N PRO A 221 -10.00 -21.65 5.88
CA PRO A 221 -9.49 -20.73 4.88
C PRO A 221 -10.47 -20.36 3.78
N PRO A 222 -10.64 -19.07 3.47
CA PRO A 222 -11.18 -18.65 2.18
C PRO A 222 -10.35 -19.28 1.06
N SER A 223 -11.00 -19.82 0.02
CA SER A 223 -10.27 -20.30 -1.16
C SER A 223 -9.51 -19.19 -1.90
N THR A 224 -9.88 -17.93 -1.63
CA THR A 224 -9.27 -16.74 -2.21
C THR A 224 -8.03 -16.27 -1.44
N THR A 225 -7.80 -16.73 -0.20
CA THR A 225 -6.63 -16.32 0.59
C THR A 225 -5.41 -17.18 0.25
N ASP A 226 -4.26 -16.54 0.00
CA ASP A 226 -3.01 -17.23 -0.31
C ASP A 226 -2.30 -17.74 0.96
N TYR A 227 -2.33 -16.95 2.04
CA TYR A 227 -1.65 -17.25 3.30
C TYR A 227 -2.51 -16.95 4.52
N ILE A 228 -2.45 -17.82 5.53
CA ILE A 228 -3.32 -17.72 6.71
C ILE A 228 -2.55 -18.03 7.97
N TYR A 229 -2.65 -17.11 8.92
CA TYR A 229 -2.11 -17.26 10.26
C TYR A 229 -3.27 -17.22 11.26
N CYS A 230 -3.43 -18.30 12.02
CA CYS A 230 -4.37 -18.34 13.12
C CYS A 230 -3.65 -18.03 14.44
N GLU A 231 -4.33 -17.33 15.33
CA GLU A 231 -3.90 -16.97 16.67
C GLU A 231 -4.81 -17.67 17.69
N ALA A 232 -4.25 -18.02 18.85
CA ALA A 232 -5.03 -18.61 19.94
C ALA A 232 -6.08 -17.64 20.49
N THR A 233 -5.78 -16.34 20.45
CA THR A 233 -6.66 -15.25 20.89
C THR A 233 -6.59 -14.12 19.89
N ASN A 234 -7.73 -13.57 19.50
CA ASN A 234 -7.79 -12.39 18.66
C ASN A 234 -7.29 -11.16 19.43
N ILE A 235 -6.41 -10.36 18.83
CA ILE A 235 -5.92 -9.10 19.41
C ILE A 235 -6.49 -7.89 18.65
N PRO A 236 -6.63 -6.70 19.28
CA PRO A 236 -7.30 -5.53 18.67
C PRO A 236 -6.65 -5.01 17.40
N SER A 237 -5.40 -5.42 17.15
CA SER A 237 -4.62 -5.08 15.98
C SER A 237 -3.67 -6.26 15.78
N PRO A 238 -4.00 -7.27 14.96
CA PRO A 238 -3.12 -8.38 14.69
C PRO A 238 -1.82 -7.90 14.07
N TYR A 239 -0.76 -8.65 14.36
CA TYR A 239 0.52 -8.45 13.72
C TYR A 239 0.38 -8.80 12.24
N LEU A 240 1.10 -8.07 11.39
CA LEU A 240 1.21 -8.45 9.98
C LEU A 240 2.26 -9.56 9.88
N ILE A 241 1.95 -10.62 9.13
CA ILE A 241 2.83 -11.78 9.01
C ILE A 241 3.03 -12.09 7.53
N VAL A 242 4.28 -12.15 7.07
CA VAL A 242 4.62 -12.34 5.66
C VAL A 242 5.58 -13.52 5.51
N PRO A 243 5.20 -14.57 4.77
CA PRO A 243 6.16 -15.58 4.37
C PRO A 243 7.08 -14.98 3.31
N PHE A 244 8.38 -15.18 3.45
CA PHE A 244 9.39 -14.62 2.56
C PHE A 244 10.48 -15.65 2.29
N VAL A 245 10.46 -16.26 1.12
CA VAL A 245 11.37 -17.34 0.75
C VAL A 245 11.94 -17.08 -0.63
N GLY A 246 13.24 -17.31 -0.78
CA GLY A 246 13.90 -17.14 -2.06
C GLY A 246 15.40 -17.36 -2.01
N ASN A 247 16.05 -17.06 -3.13
CA ASN A 247 17.48 -17.15 -3.28
C ASN A 247 18.00 -16.17 -4.34
N VAL A 248 19.30 -15.86 -4.28
CA VAL A 248 19.98 -14.98 -5.24
C VAL A 248 21.41 -15.47 -5.46
N GLY A 249 21.85 -15.44 -6.73
CA GLY A 249 23.25 -15.68 -7.09
C GLY A 249 24.05 -14.38 -7.09
N LEU A 250 25.15 -14.35 -6.34
CA LEU A 250 26.06 -13.21 -6.23
C LEU A 250 27.38 -13.47 -6.97
N SER A 251 28.12 -12.41 -7.26
CA SER A 251 29.39 -12.45 -8.00
C SER A 251 30.56 -13.00 -7.17
N GLY A 252 30.47 -12.95 -5.84
CA GLY A 252 31.50 -13.41 -4.90
C GLY A 252 31.02 -14.53 -3.97
N THR A 253 31.98 -15.20 -3.32
CA THR A 253 31.68 -16.18 -2.25
C THR A 253 31.33 -15.44 -0.97
N ILE A 254 30.17 -15.76 -0.40
CA ILE A 254 29.58 -15.06 0.75
C ILE A 254 30.33 -15.40 2.04
N ASP A 255 30.63 -14.38 2.85
CA ASP A 255 31.12 -14.55 4.22
C ASP A 255 29.94 -14.53 5.21
N PHE A 256 29.36 -15.70 5.46
CA PHE A 256 28.27 -15.85 6.43
C PHE A 256 28.71 -15.53 7.88
N GLY A 257 30.01 -15.59 8.19
CA GLY A 257 30.53 -15.23 9.51
C GLY A 257 30.58 -13.72 9.75
N ALA A 258 30.66 -12.93 8.68
CA ALA A 258 30.63 -11.47 8.72
C ALA A 258 29.23 -10.86 8.55
N LEU A 259 28.20 -11.66 8.25
CA LEU A 259 26.83 -11.18 8.14
C LEU A 259 26.33 -10.60 9.46
N SER A 260 25.64 -9.47 9.37
CA SER A 260 25.06 -8.75 10.50
C SER A 260 23.64 -8.28 10.17
N ILE A 261 22.87 -7.90 11.20
CA ILE A 261 21.52 -7.39 10.97
C ILE A 261 21.50 -6.11 10.13
N ASN A 262 22.57 -5.30 10.17
CA ASN A 262 22.68 -4.07 9.37
C ASN A 262 22.71 -4.34 7.85
N ASN A 263 22.92 -5.60 7.45
CA ASN A 263 22.83 -6.02 6.06
C ASN A 263 21.39 -6.21 5.58
N PHE A 264 20.40 -6.11 6.46
CA PHE A 264 19.00 -6.38 6.13
C PHE A 264 18.09 -5.28 6.66
N GLU A 265 17.20 -4.79 5.81
CA GLU A 265 16.13 -3.88 6.20
C GLU A 265 14.81 -4.42 5.66
N THR A 266 13.74 -4.34 6.45
CA THR A 266 12.42 -4.74 5.96
C THR A 266 11.29 -3.96 6.60
N LYS A 267 10.32 -3.58 5.77
CA LYS A 267 9.19 -2.72 6.11
C LYS A 267 7.95 -3.13 5.33
N ILE A 268 6.78 -2.84 5.91
CA ILE A 268 5.53 -2.81 5.17
C ILE A 268 5.01 -1.37 5.19
N PHE A 269 4.81 -0.78 4.01
CA PHE A 269 4.12 0.49 3.86
C PHE A 269 2.65 0.22 3.62
N VAL A 270 1.80 1.01 4.26
CA VAL A 270 0.37 0.78 4.31
C VAL A 270 -0.30 2.06 3.80
N ASP A 271 -0.97 2.03 2.63
CA ASP A 271 -1.63 3.20 2.01
C ASP A 271 -3.00 3.42 2.63
N ASP A 272 -3.10 4.27 3.66
CA ASP A 272 -4.37 4.61 4.29
C ASP A 272 -5.09 5.72 3.48
N THR A 273 -6.42 5.76 3.50
CA THR A 273 -7.24 6.70 2.69
C THR A 273 -6.84 8.16 2.91
N ASP A 274 -6.25 8.49 4.06
CA ASP A 274 -5.87 9.86 4.35
C ASP A 274 -4.39 9.98 4.80
N GLN A 275 -3.70 8.89 5.15
CA GLN A 275 -2.32 8.92 5.61
C GLN A 275 -1.58 7.66 5.14
N SER A 276 -0.32 7.47 5.51
CA SER A 276 0.36 6.20 5.33
C SER A 276 1.13 5.85 6.58
N LEU A 277 1.15 4.55 6.84
CA LEU A 277 1.78 3.96 8.01
C LEU A 277 2.90 3.05 7.56
N THR A 278 4.03 3.11 8.28
CA THR A 278 5.08 2.10 8.17
C THR A 278 4.91 1.11 9.31
N SER A 279 4.74 -0.15 8.97
CA SER A 279 4.86 -1.25 9.92
C SER A 279 6.28 -1.79 9.86
N GLU A 280 7.05 -1.50 10.91
CA GLU A 280 8.40 -2.01 11.11
C GLU A 280 8.38 -3.48 11.56
N ARG A 281 9.48 -4.19 11.31
CA ARG A 281 9.70 -5.54 11.83
C ARG A 281 9.48 -5.57 13.35
N ALA A 282 8.62 -6.48 13.81
CA ALA A 282 8.41 -6.71 15.23
C ALA A 282 9.59 -7.50 15.81
N THR A 283 10.59 -6.79 16.32
CA THR A 283 11.86 -7.38 16.80
C THR A 283 11.68 -8.38 17.94
N ALA A 284 10.55 -8.33 18.65
CA ALA A 284 10.18 -9.31 19.66
C ALA A 284 9.91 -10.72 19.08
N TYR A 285 9.43 -10.82 17.84
CA TYR A 285 9.00 -12.09 17.20
C TYR A 285 9.85 -12.46 15.97
N THR A 286 10.42 -11.46 15.30
CA THR A 286 11.42 -11.61 14.25
C THR A 286 12.72 -10.95 14.72
N THR A 287 13.37 -11.60 15.69
CA THR A 287 14.63 -11.13 16.28
C THR A 287 15.76 -11.06 15.26
N ASP A 288 16.82 -10.31 15.56
CA ASP A 288 18.02 -10.25 14.72
C ASP A 288 18.64 -11.63 14.51
N ALA A 289 18.68 -12.44 15.57
CA ALA A 289 19.15 -13.82 15.50
C ALA A 289 18.29 -14.67 14.55
N LYS A 290 16.96 -14.47 14.54
CA LYS A 290 16.05 -15.18 13.62
C LYS A 290 16.24 -14.72 12.18
N VAL A 291 16.47 -13.43 11.93
CA VAL A 291 16.77 -12.92 10.57
C VAL A 291 18.07 -13.53 10.06
N LEU A 292 19.13 -13.52 10.86
CA LEU A 292 20.43 -14.10 10.49
C LEU A 292 20.34 -15.61 10.28
N ALA A 293 19.62 -16.33 11.15
CA ALA A 293 19.44 -17.78 11.04
C ALA A 293 18.60 -18.20 9.82
N ALA A 294 17.75 -17.31 9.30
CA ALA A 294 16.99 -17.56 8.08
C ALA A 294 17.87 -17.49 6.81
N MET A 295 19.05 -16.88 6.90
CA MET A 295 20.01 -16.78 5.81
C MET A 295 20.89 -18.02 5.76
N SER A 296 21.04 -18.63 4.57
CA SER A 296 21.90 -19.81 4.41
C SER A 296 22.58 -19.85 3.05
N GLN A 297 23.66 -20.61 2.96
CA GLN A 297 24.35 -20.85 1.70
C GLN A 297 23.54 -21.79 0.83
N GLY A 298 23.41 -21.46 -0.46
CA GLY A 298 22.89 -22.37 -1.47
C GLY A 298 23.87 -23.49 -1.82
N ALA A 299 23.49 -24.29 -2.83
CA ALA A 299 24.34 -25.38 -3.34
C ALA A 299 25.69 -24.86 -3.85
N ALA A 300 25.71 -23.65 -4.42
CA ALA A 300 26.93 -22.94 -4.78
C ALA A 300 27.30 -21.90 -3.70
N PRO A 301 28.59 -21.68 -3.42
CA PRO A 301 29.05 -20.81 -2.32
C PRO A 301 28.76 -19.31 -2.52
N ASN A 302 28.38 -18.94 -3.74
CA ASN A 302 27.97 -17.59 -4.10
C ASN A 302 26.44 -17.39 -4.11
N VAL A 303 25.66 -18.39 -3.69
CA VAL A 303 24.21 -18.30 -3.62
C VAL A 303 23.77 -18.05 -2.19
N LEU A 304 23.04 -16.95 -1.98
CA LEU A 304 22.37 -16.64 -0.71
C LEU A 304 20.92 -17.13 -0.79
N ASN A 305 20.53 -18.00 0.13
CA ASN A 305 19.14 -18.38 0.37
C ASN A 305 18.60 -17.61 1.58
N TRP A 306 17.31 -17.30 1.56
CA TRP A 306 16.56 -16.86 2.74
C TRP A 306 15.28 -17.68 2.88
N SER A 307 14.91 -18.00 4.12
CA SER A 307 13.72 -18.82 4.39
C SER A 307 12.97 -18.33 5.62
N PHE A 308 11.89 -17.59 5.37
CA PHE A 308 10.81 -17.29 6.29
C PHE A 308 9.57 -18.02 5.78
N PRO A 309 9.43 -19.34 6.05
CA PRO A 309 8.44 -20.16 5.39
C PRO A 309 7.03 -19.84 5.86
N PHE A 310 6.05 -20.09 4.98
CA PHE A 310 4.67 -20.18 5.40
C PHE A 310 4.46 -21.43 6.26
N ASP A 311 4.07 -21.23 7.52
CA ASP A 311 3.92 -22.30 8.51
C ASP A 311 2.61 -22.22 9.32
N GLY A 312 1.58 -21.54 8.79
CA GLY A 312 0.23 -21.57 9.35
C GLY A 312 -0.71 -22.44 8.50
N LYS A 313 -1.30 -23.52 9.03
CA LYS A 313 -2.49 -24.20 8.46
C LYS A 313 -3.32 -25.01 9.49
N GLY A 314 -4.43 -24.45 10.00
CA GLY A 314 -5.46 -25.12 10.79
C GLY A 314 -5.54 -24.83 12.29
N ALA A 315 -6.43 -25.56 12.96
CA ALA A 315 -6.75 -25.39 14.38
C ALA A 315 -5.59 -25.88 15.29
N GLY A 316 -4.64 -24.99 15.57
CA GLY A 316 -3.48 -25.23 16.44
C GLY A 316 -2.21 -24.45 16.05
N ASP A 317 -2.34 -23.45 15.18
CA ASP A 317 -1.27 -22.93 14.34
C ASP A 317 -0.33 -21.88 14.93
N ASN A 318 0.76 -21.69 14.20
CA ASN A 318 1.77 -20.68 14.39
C ASN A 318 1.26 -19.25 14.12
N GLY A 319 0.64 -18.63 15.12
CA GLY A 319 0.39 -17.19 15.12
C GLY A 319 1.69 -16.37 15.21
N TYR A 320 1.57 -15.05 15.35
CA TYR A 320 2.73 -14.14 15.41
C TYR A 320 3.81 -14.52 16.45
N GLN A 321 3.43 -15.23 17.52
CA GLN A 321 4.34 -15.65 18.59
C GLN A 321 5.21 -16.85 18.22
N THR A 322 4.76 -17.70 17.30
CA THR A 322 5.33 -19.04 17.07
C THR A 322 5.69 -19.30 15.60
N THR A 323 5.28 -18.42 14.68
CA THR A 323 5.65 -18.50 13.26
C THR A 323 7.13 -18.27 13.02
N ASN A 324 7.65 -18.91 11.98
CA ASN A 324 8.96 -18.66 11.38
C ASN A 324 8.92 -17.60 10.27
N SER A 325 7.73 -17.13 9.89
CA SER A 325 7.57 -16.02 8.97
C SER A 325 8.07 -14.69 9.55
N LEU A 326 8.16 -13.66 8.70
CA LEU A 326 8.42 -12.29 9.10
C LEU A 326 7.19 -11.73 9.80
N VAL A 327 7.37 -11.17 10.99
CA VAL A 327 6.33 -10.56 11.80
C VAL A 327 6.61 -9.08 11.91
N TYR A 328 5.60 -8.25 11.63
CA TYR A 328 5.67 -6.80 11.69
C TYR A 328 4.71 -6.27 12.74
N ASN A 329 5.04 -5.11 13.30
CA ASN A 329 4.28 -4.49 14.37
C ASN A 329 2.81 -4.30 13.96
N PRO A 330 1.89 -4.46 14.91
CA PRO A 330 0.49 -4.22 14.61
C PRO A 330 0.34 -2.74 14.26
N SER A 331 -0.42 -2.48 13.22
CA SER A 331 -0.90 -1.14 12.91
C SER A 331 -2.40 -1.11 13.16
N SER A 332 -2.91 -0.01 13.72
CA SER A 332 -4.35 0.23 13.81
C SER A 332 -4.85 0.52 12.39
N LEU A 333 -4.95 -0.53 11.58
CA LEU A 333 -5.40 -0.44 10.21
C LEU A 333 -6.91 -0.34 10.24
N VAL A 334 -7.37 0.89 10.44
CA VAL A 334 -8.79 1.25 10.26
C VAL A 334 -9.26 1.04 8.81
N ASN A 335 -8.34 0.75 7.88
CA ASN A 335 -8.60 0.58 6.46
C ASN A 335 -7.92 -0.63 5.83
N GLU A 336 -8.67 -1.38 5.02
CA GLU A 336 -8.19 -2.50 4.24
C GLU A 336 -7.55 -2.01 2.96
N ILE A 337 -6.23 -2.11 2.90
CA ILE A 337 -5.47 -1.38 1.90
C ILE A 337 -4.32 -2.22 1.39
N GLU A 338 -4.01 -1.89 0.14
CA GLU A 338 -2.82 -2.33 -0.53
C GLU A 338 -1.60 -1.99 0.33
N CYS A 339 -0.83 -3.03 0.65
CA CYS A 339 0.34 -2.94 1.48
C CYS A 339 1.57 -3.25 0.62
N PHE A 340 2.58 -2.40 0.74
CA PHE A 340 3.81 -2.50 -0.04
C PHE A 340 4.90 -3.08 0.82
N PHE A 341 5.35 -4.27 0.45
CA PHE A 341 6.45 -4.96 1.09
C PHE A 341 7.78 -4.44 0.58
N TYR A 342 8.74 -4.25 1.48
CA TYR A 342 10.11 -3.90 1.14
C TYR A 342 11.08 -4.78 1.94
N PHE A 343 12.08 -5.31 1.24
CA PHE A 343 13.20 -6.01 1.84
C PHE A 343 14.49 -5.64 1.11
N ALA A 344 15.44 -5.04 1.83
CA ALA A 344 16.75 -4.67 1.30
C ALA A 344 17.83 -5.64 1.77
N PHE A 345 18.73 -5.98 0.86
CA PHE A 345 19.98 -6.68 1.12
C PHE A 345 21.12 -5.70 0.89
N ASN A 346 21.71 -5.19 1.96
CA ASN A 346 22.69 -4.11 1.94
C ASN A 346 24.09 -4.67 2.21
N ASN A 347 25.03 -4.47 1.27
CA ASN A 347 26.46 -4.76 1.47
C ASN A 347 26.73 -6.20 1.96
N ILE A 348 26.18 -7.22 1.29
CA ILE A 348 26.41 -8.63 1.67
C ILE A 348 27.92 -8.94 1.58
N PRO A 349 28.60 -9.29 2.68
CA PRO A 349 30.05 -9.42 2.70
C PRO A 349 30.53 -10.65 1.93
N PHE A 350 31.64 -10.49 1.23
CA PHE A 350 32.36 -11.57 0.57
C PHE A 350 33.63 -11.94 1.34
N THR A 351 34.07 -13.19 1.16
CA THR A 351 35.26 -13.75 1.82
C THR A 351 36.58 -13.06 1.45
N ASP A 352 36.60 -12.24 0.39
CA ASP A 352 37.75 -11.43 -0.01
C ASP A 352 37.78 -10.03 0.66
N GLY A 353 36.81 -9.73 1.51
CA GLY A 353 36.65 -8.46 2.21
C GLY A 353 35.89 -7.38 1.43
N SER A 354 35.49 -7.64 0.19
CA SER A 354 34.54 -6.79 -0.54
C SER A 354 33.08 -7.12 -0.16
N ALA A 355 32.11 -6.42 -0.75
CA ALA A 355 30.70 -6.64 -0.50
C ALA A 355 29.88 -6.57 -1.79
N ALA A 356 28.75 -7.28 -1.82
CA ALA A 356 27.75 -7.15 -2.86
C ALA A 356 27.12 -5.76 -2.83
N GLU A 357 26.83 -5.22 -4.01
CA GLU A 357 26.03 -4.01 -4.14
C GLU A 357 24.61 -4.24 -3.60
N PRO A 358 23.94 -3.20 -3.07
CA PRO A 358 22.59 -3.32 -2.57
C PRO A 358 21.61 -3.83 -3.62
N PHE A 359 20.75 -4.77 -3.22
CA PHE A 359 19.64 -5.27 -4.03
C PHE A 359 18.40 -5.48 -3.16
N TYR A 360 17.23 -5.56 -3.80
CA TYR A 360 15.94 -5.38 -3.13
C TYR A 360 14.92 -6.42 -3.60
N VAL A 361 14.01 -6.77 -2.70
CA VAL A 361 12.70 -7.32 -3.05
C VAL A 361 11.65 -6.30 -2.65
N CYS A 362 10.87 -5.82 -3.61
CA CYS A 362 9.92 -4.74 -3.41
C CYS A 362 8.56 -5.11 -4.00
N SER A 363 7.47 -4.75 -3.30
CA SER A 363 6.13 -4.81 -3.88
C SER A 363 6.05 -3.93 -5.12
N LYS A 364 5.12 -4.28 -5.99
CA LYS A 364 4.84 -3.53 -7.20
C LYS A 364 4.18 -2.18 -6.88
N ASP A 365 3.72 -1.54 -7.93
CA ASP A 365 3.17 -0.19 -7.99
C ASP A 365 4.21 0.89 -8.27
N THR A 366 4.90 0.61 -9.40
CA THR A 366 5.05 1.48 -10.58
C THR A 366 6.40 2.21 -10.77
N PRO A 367 7.28 1.67 -11.65
CA PRO A 367 7.48 2.28 -12.99
C PRO A 367 7.27 1.37 -14.19
N ASP A 368 7.30 2.04 -15.36
CA ASP A 368 7.59 1.53 -16.71
C ASP A 368 8.63 0.39 -16.73
N GLU A 369 9.78 0.51 -16.04
CA GLU A 369 10.79 -0.57 -15.88
C GLU A 369 11.60 -0.45 -14.56
N SER A 370 11.85 -1.58 -13.88
CA SER A 370 12.73 -1.64 -12.69
C SER A 370 14.21 -1.57 -13.05
N SER A 371 15.06 -1.25 -12.07
CA SER A 371 16.49 -1.54 -12.17
C SER A 371 16.73 -3.04 -12.05
N ILE A 372 17.89 -3.49 -12.53
CA ILE A 372 18.37 -4.87 -12.37
C ILE A 372 18.62 -5.28 -10.91
N ASN A 373 18.54 -4.35 -9.96
CA ASN A 373 18.77 -4.58 -8.53
C ASN A 373 17.46 -4.74 -7.71
N CYS A 374 16.25 -4.50 -8.24
CA CYS A 374 15.00 -4.88 -7.54
C CYS A 374 14.27 -6.05 -8.22
N THR A 375 14.00 -7.11 -7.46
CA THR A 375 12.99 -8.10 -7.79
C THR A 375 11.61 -7.62 -7.31
N LYS A 376 10.69 -7.42 -8.25
CA LYS A 376 9.31 -7.06 -7.94
C LYS A 376 8.48 -8.28 -7.54
N ILE A 377 7.64 -8.10 -6.52
CA ILE A 377 6.57 -9.04 -6.16
C ILE A 377 5.22 -8.32 -6.19
N LEU A 378 4.12 -9.08 -6.23
CA LEU A 378 2.78 -8.51 -6.10
C LEU A 378 2.60 -7.78 -4.76
N ASN A 379 1.70 -6.81 -4.69
CA ASN A 379 1.40 -6.13 -3.44
C ASN A 379 0.76 -7.10 -2.46
N LEU A 380 0.88 -6.78 -1.18
CA LEU A 380 0.21 -7.52 -0.12
C LEU A 380 -1.18 -6.93 0.11
N TYR A 381 -2.12 -7.79 0.46
CA TYR A 381 -3.45 -7.39 0.88
C TYR A 381 -3.79 -8.10 2.19
N PHE A 382 -3.89 -7.33 3.26
CA PHE A 382 -4.33 -7.85 4.56
C PHE A 382 -5.84 -7.63 4.69
N TRP A 383 -6.57 -8.73 4.86
CA TRP A 383 -8.03 -8.71 4.93
C TRP A 383 -8.52 -8.40 6.35
N TRP A 384 -9.34 -7.35 6.51
CA TRP A 384 -9.97 -6.97 7.78
C TRP A 384 -11.48 -7.25 7.84
N HIS A 385 -12.12 -6.72 8.89
CA HIS A 385 -13.46 -7.08 9.33
C HIS A 385 -14.22 -5.82 9.78
N CYS A 386 -15.45 -5.59 9.31
CA CYS A 386 -16.05 -4.26 9.39
C CYS A 386 -17.42 -4.17 10.09
N VAL A 387 -18.09 -5.28 10.40
CA VAL A 387 -19.44 -5.32 11.03
C VAL A 387 -19.40 -5.94 12.43
N ALA A 388 -19.94 -5.27 13.45
CA ALA A 388 -19.88 -5.76 14.83
C ALA A 388 -20.54 -7.15 15.00
N GLU A 389 -19.94 -8.00 15.84
CA GLU A 389 -20.49 -9.31 16.22
C GLU A 389 -21.91 -9.20 16.76
N GLY A 390 -22.72 -10.24 16.55
CA GLY A 390 -24.14 -10.26 16.90
C GLY A 390 -25.06 -9.55 15.92
N THR A 391 -24.52 -8.83 14.93
CA THR A 391 -25.33 -8.26 13.83
C THR A 391 -25.98 -9.38 13.02
N MET A 392 -27.30 -9.33 12.84
CA MET A 392 -28.02 -10.35 12.08
C MET A 392 -27.85 -10.17 10.57
N VAL A 393 -27.53 -11.25 9.87
CA VAL A 393 -27.46 -11.35 8.41
C VAL A 393 -28.61 -12.18 7.89
N ILE A 394 -29.25 -11.71 6.82
CA ILE A 394 -30.37 -12.42 6.19
C ILE A 394 -29.85 -13.41 5.16
N LEU A 395 -30.18 -14.68 5.36
CA LEU A 395 -29.85 -15.76 4.45
C LEU A 395 -30.80 -15.78 3.23
N GLU A 396 -30.44 -16.54 2.21
CA GLU A 396 -31.23 -16.68 0.98
C GLU A 396 -32.69 -17.08 1.26
N ASP A 397 -32.89 -18.03 2.18
CA ASP A 397 -34.20 -18.52 2.59
C ASP A 397 -35.01 -17.52 3.43
N GLY A 398 -34.40 -16.40 3.82
CA GLY A 398 -35.01 -15.34 4.64
C GLY A 398 -34.86 -15.54 6.14
N SER A 399 -34.22 -16.63 6.59
CA SER A 399 -33.80 -16.77 7.98
C SER A 399 -32.67 -15.79 8.32
N GLU A 400 -32.47 -15.55 9.61
CA GLU A 400 -31.43 -14.66 10.11
C GLU A 400 -30.39 -15.46 10.90
N LEU A 401 -29.12 -15.12 10.69
CA LEU A 401 -27.99 -15.69 11.41
C LEU A 401 -27.06 -14.57 11.89
N PRO A 402 -26.55 -14.60 13.13
CA PRO A 402 -25.51 -13.67 13.55
C PRO A 402 -24.31 -13.74 12.60
N VAL A 403 -23.75 -12.58 12.24
CA VAL A 403 -22.69 -12.45 11.23
C VAL A 403 -21.48 -13.33 11.55
N GLU A 404 -21.15 -13.51 12.83
CA GLU A 404 -20.04 -14.35 13.26
C GLU A 404 -20.31 -15.86 13.10
N LYS A 405 -21.53 -16.26 12.76
CA LYS A 405 -21.89 -17.66 12.46
C LYS A 405 -22.07 -17.90 10.97
N VAL A 406 -22.11 -16.84 10.16
CA VAL A 406 -22.10 -16.94 8.70
C VAL A 406 -20.73 -17.44 8.25
N ASN A 407 -20.71 -18.34 7.27
CA ASN A 407 -19.51 -18.96 6.71
C ASN A 407 -19.81 -19.49 5.30
N GLU A 408 -18.86 -20.17 4.68
CA GLU A 408 -18.87 -20.62 3.29
C GLU A 408 -19.96 -21.65 2.94
N THR A 409 -20.65 -22.23 3.94
CA THR A 409 -21.80 -23.12 3.69
C THR A 409 -23.10 -22.36 3.47
N HIS A 410 -23.09 -21.04 3.61
CA HIS A 410 -24.29 -20.20 3.56
C HIS A 410 -24.38 -19.39 2.26
N ARG A 411 -25.62 -19.05 1.89
CA ARG A 411 -25.93 -18.03 0.89
C ARG A 411 -26.67 -16.90 1.58
N VAL A 412 -26.28 -15.66 1.30
CA VAL A 412 -26.86 -14.46 1.91
C VAL A 412 -27.70 -13.71 0.88
N ARG A 413 -28.78 -13.09 1.35
CA ARG A 413 -29.67 -12.29 0.49
C ARG A 413 -29.02 -10.95 0.18
N SER A 414 -29.14 -10.56 -1.09
CA SER A 414 -28.66 -9.30 -1.65
C SER A 414 -29.82 -8.46 -2.20
N ALA A 415 -29.51 -7.35 -2.85
CA ALA A 415 -30.48 -6.49 -3.52
C ALA A 415 -31.28 -7.23 -4.60
N ASN A 416 -32.45 -6.70 -4.96
CA ASN A 416 -33.26 -7.15 -6.10
C ASN A 416 -33.63 -8.65 -6.08
N GLY A 417 -33.72 -9.25 -4.88
CA GLY A 417 -34.05 -10.68 -4.73
C GLY A 417 -32.91 -11.63 -5.09
N GLN A 418 -31.71 -11.13 -5.34
CA GLN A 418 -30.53 -11.95 -5.57
C GLN A 418 -30.00 -12.54 -4.26
N SER A 419 -29.22 -13.60 -4.38
CA SER A 419 -28.44 -14.20 -3.30
C SER A 419 -27.05 -14.53 -3.81
N TYR A 420 -26.06 -14.51 -2.92
CA TYR A 420 -24.70 -14.89 -3.24
C TYR A 420 -24.18 -15.89 -2.23
N ALA A 421 -23.37 -16.85 -2.67
CA ALA A 421 -22.63 -17.70 -1.75
C ALA A 421 -21.64 -16.85 -0.95
N VAL A 422 -21.45 -17.20 0.31
CA VAL A 422 -20.35 -16.64 1.09
C VAL A 422 -19.08 -17.30 0.60
N ALA A 423 -18.18 -16.51 0.01
CA ALA A 423 -16.86 -16.98 -0.40
C ALA A 423 -15.95 -17.12 0.82
N ALA A 424 -16.13 -16.23 1.80
CA ALA A 424 -15.45 -16.31 3.06
C ALA A 424 -15.92 -15.33 4.14
N THR A 425 -15.51 -15.63 5.38
CA THR A 425 -15.77 -14.83 6.57
C THR A 425 -14.49 -14.54 7.35
N VAL A 426 -14.23 -13.26 7.65
CA VAL A 426 -13.08 -12.81 8.45
C VAL A 426 -13.56 -12.16 9.72
N LYS A 427 -12.83 -12.37 10.82
CA LYS A 427 -13.18 -11.85 12.15
C LYS A 427 -11.96 -11.25 12.84
N GLY A 428 -12.20 -10.21 13.61
CA GLY A 428 -11.22 -9.74 14.57
C GLY A 428 -11.62 -8.49 15.31
N LEU A 429 -10.77 -8.07 16.23
CA LEU A 429 -11.15 -7.15 17.28
C LEU A 429 -10.94 -5.70 16.82
N HIS A 430 -11.94 -4.84 16.98
CA HIS A 430 -11.76 -3.39 16.91
C HIS A 430 -12.00 -2.76 18.26
N SER A 431 -11.36 -1.62 18.47
CA SER A 431 -11.67 -0.69 19.55
C SER A 431 -11.87 0.72 18.99
N SER A 432 -12.86 1.42 19.50
CA SER A 432 -13.08 2.85 19.27
C SER A 432 -13.42 3.51 20.60
N ASP A 433 -12.87 4.68 20.84
CA ASP A 433 -13.29 5.56 21.92
C ASP A 433 -14.45 6.45 21.44
N ALA A 434 -15.41 6.76 22.33
CA ALA A 434 -16.51 7.69 22.00
C ALA A 434 -16.01 9.14 21.83
N ASP A 435 -14.97 9.52 22.57
CA ASP A 435 -14.38 10.86 22.50
C ASP A 435 -13.43 10.96 21.30
N GLY A 436 -13.55 12.02 20.50
CA GLY A 436 -12.71 12.23 19.33
C GLY A 436 -12.73 13.69 18.89
N ASP A 437 -11.65 14.09 18.23
CA ASP A 437 -11.31 15.38 17.62
C ASP A 437 -12.34 15.99 16.62
N GLY A 438 -13.58 15.47 16.59
CA GLY A 438 -14.64 15.84 15.65
C GLY A 438 -14.62 15.03 14.35
N THR A 439 -13.65 14.15 14.13
CA THR A 439 -13.60 13.31 12.93
C THR A 439 -14.26 11.94 13.16
N ARG A 440 -15.01 11.46 12.17
CA ARG A 440 -15.65 10.12 12.21
C ARG A 440 -14.72 9.01 11.70
N GLN A 441 -13.50 9.34 11.30
CA GLN A 441 -12.65 8.49 10.48
C GLN A 441 -12.24 7.19 11.16
N ASP A 442 -11.85 7.27 12.43
CA ASP A 442 -11.36 6.12 13.20
C ASP A 442 -12.41 5.58 14.18
N LYS A 443 -13.70 5.83 13.88
CA LYS A 443 -14.80 5.51 14.79
C LYS A 443 -15.54 4.24 14.40
N ILE A 444 -16.09 3.58 15.40
CA ILE A 444 -17.20 2.64 15.22
C ILE A 444 -18.49 3.46 15.20
N LEU A 445 -19.28 3.33 14.15
CA LEU A 445 -20.50 4.10 13.95
C LEU A 445 -21.73 3.22 14.11
N ARG A 446 -22.73 3.73 14.81
CA ARG A 446 -24.09 3.19 14.80
C ARG A 446 -24.96 4.05 13.90
N VAL A 447 -25.52 3.43 12.86
CA VAL A 447 -26.52 4.04 11.98
C VAL A 447 -27.88 3.47 12.32
N VAL A 448 -28.89 4.33 12.43
CA VAL A 448 -30.30 3.95 12.67
C VAL A 448 -31.17 4.61 11.61
N THR A 449 -32.06 3.82 11.00
CA THR A 449 -33.01 4.28 9.99
C THR A 449 -34.41 4.50 10.56
N LYS A 450 -35.25 5.23 9.84
CA LYS A 450 -36.64 5.56 10.22
C LYS A 450 -37.53 4.33 10.39
N ASN A 451 -37.28 3.26 9.64
CA ASN A 451 -37.97 1.97 9.81
C ASN A 451 -37.35 1.09 10.90
N GLY A 452 -36.45 1.63 11.73
CA GLY A 452 -35.89 0.94 12.89
C GLY A 452 -34.80 -0.08 12.60
N LYS A 453 -34.24 -0.09 11.37
CA LYS A 453 -33.06 -0.90 11.08
C LYS A 453 -31.82 -0.22 11.64
N GLN A 454 -30.83 -1.03 12.01
CA GLN A 454 -29.62 -0.53 12.64
C GLN A 454 -28.39 -1.32 12.22
N LEU A 455 -27.27 -0.63 12.08
CA LEU A 455 -25.97 -1.24 11.80
C LEU A 455 -24.91 -0.61 12.69
N VAL A 456 -24.08 -1.45 13.31
CA VAL A 456 -22.87 -1.04 14.02
C VAL A 456 -21.69 -1.60 13.26
N ALA A 457 -20.88 -0.71 12.71
CA ALA A 457 -19.78 -1.07 11.82
C ALA A 457 -18.69 0.00 11.87
N THR A 458 -17.51 -0.32 11.31
CA THR A 458 -16.41 0.64 11.20
C THR A 458 -16.79 1.81 10.28
N ALA A 459 -16.21 2.98 10.52
CA ALA A 459 -16.42 4.19 9.74
C ALA A 459 -16.26 4.02 8.22
N HIS A 460 -15.40 3.09 7.81
CA HIS A 460 -15.09 2.83 6.41
C HIS A 460 -15.93 1.72 5.79
N HIS A 461 -16.77 1.04 6.58
CA HIS A 461 -17.73 0.08 6.06
C HIS A 461 -18.67 0.74 5.05
N THR A 462 -19.00 0.01 3.98
CA THR A 462 -19.77 0.53 2.87
C THR A 462 -21.23 0.12 2.98
N VAL A 463 -22.14 1.05 2.66
CA VAL A 463 -23.58 0.80 2.56
C VAL A 463 -24.12 1.32 1.23
N PHE A 464 -25.28 0.82 0.83
CA PHE A 464 -25.92 1.25 -0.41
C PHE A 464 -26.94 2.36 -0.15
N THR A 465 -26.83 3.46 -0.89
CA THR A 465 -27.81 4.56 -0.93
C THR A 465 -29.03 4.17 -1.78
N ALA A 466 -30.12 4.92 -1.65
CA ALA A 466 -31.38 4.64 -2.35
C ALA A 466 -31.28 4.56 -3.89
N ASP A 467 -30.32 5.28 -4.47
CA ASP A 467 -29.99 5.30 -5.90
C ASP A 467 -28.95 4.24 -6.29
N ASN A 468 -28.73 3.25 -5.41
CA ASN A 468 -27.81 2.13 -5.60
C ASN A 468 -26.35 2.57 -5.83
N GLN A 469 -25.95 3.69 -5.21
CA GLN A 469 -24.55 4.04 -5.03
C GLN A 469 -24.04 3.46 -3.72
N VAL A 470 -22.72 3.28 -3.64
CA VAL A 470 -22.06 2.75 -2.47
C VAL A 470 -21.36 3.92 -1.79
N GLU A 471 -21.59 4.06 -0.49
CA GLU A 471 -21.03 5.14 0.33
C GLU A 471 -20.42 4.57 1.62
N LYS A 472 -19.34 5.18 2.10
CA LYS A 472 -18.73 4.82 3.39
C LYS A 472 -19.59 5.39 4.52
N MET A 473 -19.71 4.66 5.64
CA MET A 473 -20.51 5.11 6.79
C MET A 473 -20.08 6.50 7.31
N LYS A 474 -18.78 6.82 7.25
CA LYS A 474 -18.26 8.14 7.69
C LYS A 474 -18.78 9.32 6.87
N HIS A 475 -19.20 9.09 5.62
CA HIS A 475 -19.72 10.14 4.72
C HIS A 475 -21.25 10.27 4.74
N LEU A 476 -21.96 9.38 5.44
CA LEU A 476 -23.41 9.45 5.54
C LEU A 476 -23.84 10.65 6.41
N ALA A 477 -24.99 11.23 6.06
CA ALA A 477 -25.65 12.27 6.82
C ALA A 477 -27.03 11.80 7.32
N VAL A 478 -27.46 12.35 8.46
CA VAL A 478 -28.88 12.24 8.88
C VAL A 478 -29.75 12.89 7.80
N GLY A 479 -30.85 12.23 7.44
CA GLY A 479 -31.70 12.61 6.31
C GLY A 479 -31.32 11.96 4.98
N SER A 480 -30.12 11.39 4.83
CA SER A 480 -29.77 10.57 3.67
C SER A 480 -30.63 9.30 3.64
N THR A 481 -30.93 8.76 2.45
CA THR A 481 -31.72 7.53 2.31
C THR A 481 -30.83 6.37 1.87
N ILE A 482 -30.89 5.25 2.59
CA ILE A 482 -30.14 4.02 2.32
C ILE A 482 -31.08 2.83 2.06
N LEU A 483 -30.58 1.80 1.39
CA LEU A 483 -31.33 0.60 1.11
C LEU A 483 -31.44 -0.28 2.35
N THR A 484 -32.66 -0.69 2.68
CA THR A 484 -32.98 -1.61 3.78
C THR A 484 -33.81 -2.78 3.26
N THR A 485 -34.04 -3.79 4.11
CA THR A 485 -34.88 -4.94 3.78
C THR A 485 -36.32 -4.57 3.42
N ASP A 486 -36.80 -3.44 3.91
CA ASP A 486 -38.17 -2.97 3.69
C ASP A 486 -38.23 -1.91 2.57
N GLY A 487 -37.13 -1.73 1.83
CA GLY A 487 -36.94 -0.68 0.83
C GLY A 487 -36.08 0.49 1.32
N PRO A 488 -35.95 1.56 0.52
CA PRO A 488 -35.21 2.76 0.92
C PRO A 488 -35.76 3.37 2.22
N SER A 489 -34.86 3.71 3.16
CA SER A 489 -35.23 4.36 4.42
C SER A 489 -34.27 5.49 4.78
N GLU A 490 -34.83 6.54 5.35
CA GLU A 490 -34.08 7.72 5.81
C GLU A 490 -33.27 7.38 7.06
N ILE A 491 -32.03 7.83 7.12
CA ILE A 491 -31.18 7.76 8.30
C ILE A 491 -31.66 8.81 9.31
N VAL A 492 -32.02 8.36 10.51
CA VAL A 492 -32.47 9.23 11.60
C VAL A 492 -31.39 9.47 12.67
N SER A 493 -30.39 8.59 12.75
CA SER A 493 -29.25 8.76 13.65
C SER A 493 -27.95 8.18 13.09
N ILE A 494 -26.84 8.86 13.35
CA ILE A 494 -25.47 8.40 13.11
C ILE A 494 -24.61 8.85 14.29
N GLU A 495 -24.11 7.89 15.07
CA GLU A 495 -23.44 8.16 16.35
C GLU A 495 -22.15 7.35 16.46
N PRO A 496 -21.03 7.94 16.92
CA PRO A 496 -19.88 7.15 17.33
C PRO A 496 -20.24 6.32 18.57
N VAL A 497 -19.76 5.09 18.64
CA VAL A 497 -19.98 4.18 19.76
C VAL A 497 -18.65 3.77 20.36
N GLU A 498 -18.48 3.98 21.67
CA GLU A 498 -17.39 3.36 22.41
C GLU A 498 -17.64 1.86 22.47
N MET A 499 -16.73 1.10 21.87
CA MET A 499 -16.87 -0.34 21.78
C MET A 499 -15.50 -0.98 21.62
N LYS A 500 -15.34 -2.12 22.29
CA LYS A 500 -14.27 -3.08 22.05
C LYS A 500 -14.91 -4.45 21.83
N ALA A 501 -15.04 -4.86 20.58
CA ALA A 501 -15.76 -6.07 20.19
C ALA A 501 -15.16 -6.68 18.93
N ASN A 502 -15.47 -7.95 18.66
CA ASN A 502 -15.12 -8.52 17.36
C ASN A 502 -16.02 -7.90 16.30
N PHE A 503 -15.44 -7.70 15.13
CA PHE A 503 -16.13 -7.38 13.90
C PHE A 503 -15.90 -8.50 12.92
N VAL A 504 -16.76 -8.55 11.92
CA VAL A 504 -16.81 -9.59 10.91
C VAL A 504 -16.90 -8.94 9.53
N GLY A 505 -16.15 -9.46 8.56
CA GLY A 505 -16.21 -9.11 7.15
C GLY A 505 -16.63 -10.33 6.33
N LEU A 506 -17.49 -10.13 5.33
CA LEU A 506 -17.90 -11.18 4.40
C LEU A 506 -17.39 -10.85 3.00
N MET A 507 -16.86 -11.84 2.31
CA MET A 507 -16.65 -11.82 0.85
C MET A 507 -17.71 -12.69 0.21
N LEU A 508 -18.37 -12.18 -0.82
CA LEU A 508 -19.47 -12.87 -1.47
C LEU A 508 -19.11 -13.31 -2.91
N GLY A 509 -19.87 -14.28 -3.41
CA GLY A 509 -19.66 -14.94 -4.68
C GLY A 509 -18.72 -16.13 -4.55
N SER A 510 -19.20 -17.35 -4.84
CA SER A 510 -18.29 -18.50 -5.02
C SER A 510 -17.28 -18.23 -6.16
N PRO A 511 -16.17 -18.96 -6.27
CA PRO A 511 -15.26 -18.82 -7.41
C PRO A 511 -15.96 -18.94 -8.77
N GLU A 512 -16.97 -19.82 -8.87
CA GLU A 512 -17.82 -19.94 -10.06
C GLU A 512 -18.67 -18.68 -10.29
N GLU A 513 -19.32 -18.15 -9.26
CA GLU A 513 -20.12 -16.92 -9.37
C GLU A 513 -19.25 -15.72 -9.74
N GLN A 514 -18.07 -15.57 -9.12
CA GLN A 514 -17.14 -14.47 -9.39
C GLN A 514 -16.52 -14.57 -10.79
N SER A 515 -16.39 -15.78 -11.36
CA SER A 515 -15.92 -15.97 -12.73
C SER A 515 -16.94 -15.54 -13.79
N ASN A 516 -18.20 -15.34 -13.42
CA ASN A 516 -19.24 -14.89 -14.34
C ASN A 516 -19.00 -13.41 -14.73
N PRO A 517 -18.91 -13.06 -16.03
CA PRO A 517 -18.72 -11.68 -16.47
C PRO A 517 -19.80 -10.69 -16.00
N ASN A 518 -20.97 -11.17 -15.59
CA ASN A 518 -22.07 -10.36 -15.07
C ASN A 518 -22.07 -10.24 -13.54
N PHE A 519 -21.10 -10.83 -12.84
CA PHE A 519 -20.99 -10.68 -11.40
C PHE A 519 -20.60 -9.24 -11.05
N PRO A 520 -21.38 -8.52 -10.22
CA PRO A 520 -21.17 -7.09 -10.02
C PRO A 520 -20.10 -6.83 -8.95
N THR A 521 -18.85 -7.18 -9.21
CA THR A 521 -17.71 -7.12 -8.25
C THR A 521 -17.60 -5.81 -7.47
N ASN A 522 -18.06 -4.69 -8.04
CA ASN A 522 -18.02 -3.37 -7.42
C ASN A 522 -19.28 -3.00 -6.61
N LYS A 523 -20.34 -3.82 -6.64
CA LYS A 523 -21.65 -3.54 -6.06
C LYS A 523 -22.31 -4.79 -5.48
N VAL A 524 -21.52 -5.71 -4.94
CA VAL A 524 -22.03 -6.90 -4.23
C VAL A 524 -22.30 -6.56 -2.77
N GLY A 525 -23.50 -6.89 -2.29
CA GLY A 525 -23.88 -6.59 -0.92
C GLY A 525 -24.73 -7.67 -0.26
N TYR A 526 -24.92 -7.53 1.04
CA TYR A 526 -25.79 -8.36 1.86
C TYR A 526 -26.50 -7.53 2.91
N TYR A 527 -27.67 -8.00 3.37
CA TYR A 527 -28.36 -7.32 4.44
C TYR A 527 -27.75 -7.69 5.80
N SER A 528 -27.17 -6.70 6.48
CA SER A 528 -26.68 -6.79 7.86
C SER A 528 -27.41 -5.78 8.74
N GLY A 529 -28.03 -6.25 9.84
CA GLY A 529 -28.87 -5.41 10.69
C GLY A 529 -30.09 -4.82 9.95
N GLY A 530 -30.47 -5.44 8.83
CA GLY A 530 -31.53 -4.97 7.93
C GLY A 530 -31.14 -3.85 6.96
N ILE A 531 -29.88 -3.41 6.94
CA ILE A 531 -29.33 -2.43 6.00
C ILE A 531 -28.51 -3.17 4.93
N LEU A 532 -28.62 -2.75 3.67
CA LEU A 532 -27.83 -3.33 2.60
C LEU A 532 -26.39 -2.78 2.67
N SER A 533 -25.46 -3.68 2.98
CA SER A 533 -24.05 -3.39 3.22
C SER A 533 -23.19 -4.01 2.12
N GLY A 534 -22.09 -3.34 1.78
CA GLY A 534 -21.10 -3.87 0.84
C GLY A 534 -20.33 -5.05 1.41
N ASP A 535 -20.03 -6.01 0.54
CA ASP A 535 -19.06 -7.06 0.83
C ASP A 535 -17.62 -6.56 0.71
N GLN A 536 -16.68 -7.47 0.93
CA GLN A 536 -15.25 -7.20 0.81
C GLN A 536 -14.85 -6.64 -0.56
N ASN A 537 -15.35 -7.23 -1.64
CA ASN A 537 -14.98 -6.82 -3.00
C ASN A 537 -15.46 -5.39 -3.30
N THR A 538 -16.67 -5.09 -2.87
CA THR A 538 -17.27 -3.75 -2.97
C THR A 538 -16.46 -2.74 -2.19
N PHE A 539 -16.06 -3.07 -0.96
CA PHE A 539 -15.16 -2.22 -0.18
C PHE A 539 -13.85 -1.94 -0.94
N ILE A 540 -13.15 -2.99 -1.39
CA ILE A 540 -11.85 -2.87 -2.09
C ILE A 540 -11.99 -1.96 -3.31
N HIS A 541 -13.01 -2.22 -4.13
CA HIS A 541 -13.24 -1.44 -5.34
C HIS A 541 -13.44 0.04 -5.01
N HIS A 542 -14.36 0.35 -4.09
CA HIS A 542 -14.69 1.72 -3.72
C HIS A 542 -13.57 2.44 -2.99
N HIS A 543 -12.71 1.71 -2.28
CA HIS A 543 -11.49 2.26 -1.72
C HIS A 543 -10.52 2.72 -2.83
N LYS A 544 -10.24 1.84 -3.80
CA LYS A 544 -9.27 2.13 -4.87
C LYS A 544 -9.76 3.19 -5.85
N THR A 545 -11.02 3.12 -6.28
CA THR A 545 -11.54 3.95 -7.37
C THR A 545 -12.29 5.19 -6.89
N GLY A 546 -12.81 5.19 -5.66
CA GLY A 546 -13.61 6.29 -5.12
C GLY A 546 -12.86 7.62 -5.13
N ARG A 547 -11.59 7.61 -4.71
CA ARG A 547 -10.71 8.79 -4.72
C ARG A 547 -10.43 9.36 -6.13
N LEU A 548 -10.51 8.52 -7.16
CA LEU A 548 -10.29 8.92 -8.55
C LEU A 548 -11.57 9.43 -9.24
N ASN A 549 -12.75 9.16 -8.68
CA ASN A 549 -14.01 9.73 -9.16
C ASN A 549 -14.12 11.19 -8.71
N THR A 550 -13.62 12.10 -9.54
CA THR A 550 -13.56 13.54 -9.23
C THR A 550 -14.92 14.10 -8.79
N SER A 551 -16.02 13.75 -9.46
CA SER A 551 -17.34 14.28 -9.10
C SER A 551 -17.78 13.89 -7.69
N ALA A 552 -17.47 12.68 -7.25
CA ALA A 552 -17.77 12.23 -5.89
C ALA A 552 -16.78 12.82 -4.88
N ALA A 553 -15.48 12.74 -5.16
CA ALA A 553 -14.43 13.19 -4.26
C ALA A 553 -14.50 14.71 -3.96
N LEU A 554 -14.81 15.54 -4.96
CA LEU A 554 -14.89 17.00 -4.77
C LEU A 554 -16.00 17.43 -3.80
N THR A 555 -17.00 16.59 -3.53
CA THR A 555 -18.01 16.88 -2.50
C THR A 555 -17.46 16.83 -1.07
N GLN A 556 -16.28 16.21 -0.90
CA GLN A 556 -15.61 15.99 0.39
C GLN A 556 -14.33 16.83 0.54
N VAL A 557 -13.92 17.50 -0.53
CA VAL A 557 -12.69 18.31 -0.59
C VAL A 557 -13.09 19.79 -0.50
N ASP A 558 -12.33 20.59 0.26
CA ASP A 558 -12.52 22.04 0.33
C ASP A 558 -12.49 22.66 -1.09
N GLU A 559 -13.43 23.55 -1.38
CA GLU A 559 -13.60 24.18 -2.70
C GLU A 559 -12.30 24.80 -3.23
N LYS A 560 -11.47 25.36 -2.35
CA LYS A 560 -10.18 25.95 -2.74
C LYS A 560 -9.18 24.94 -3.30
N LEU A 561 -9.36 23.64 -3.04
CA LEU A 561 -8.50 22.55 -3.50
C LEU A 561 -9.05 21.86 -4.76
N HIS A 562 -10.25 22.20 -5.24
CA HIS A 562 -10.91 21.47 -6.33
C HIS A 562 -10.09 21.44 -7.63
N VAL A 563 -9.41 22.55 -7.95
CA VAL A 563 -8.57 22.67 -9.14
C VAL A 563 -7.32 21.78 -9.02
N ASP A 564 -6.58 21.92 -7.92
CA ASP A 564 -5.41 21.10 -7.59
C ASP A 564 -5.76 19.60 -7.61
N TYR A 565 -6.86 19.23 -6.96
CA TYR A 565 -7.35 17.84 -6.90
C TYR A 565 -7.67 17.29 -8.29
N SER A 566 -8.44 18.03 -9.08
CA SER A 566 -8.82 17.62 -10.44
C SER A 566 -7.61 17.50 -11.37
N SER A 567 -6.62 18.38 -11.21
CA SER A 567 -5.36 18.31 -11.94
C SER A 567 -4.54 17.07 -11.54
N ALA A 568 -4.49 16.77 -10.25
CA ALA A 568 -3.78 15.61 -9.72
C ALA A 568 -4.39 14.29 -10.17
N VAL A 569 -5.72 14.17 -10.21
CA VAL A 569 -6.37 12.97 -10.76
C VAL A 569 -5.98 12.76 -12.23
N LYS A 570 -5.92 13.84 -13.02
CA LYS A 570 -5.53 13.78 -14.45
C LYS A 570 -4.05 13.49 -14.67
N GLN A 571 -3.21 13.86 -13.71
CA GLN A 571 -1.76 13.68 -13.75
C GLN A 571 -1.29 12.42 -13.01
N ASN A 572 -2.21 11.73 -12.31
CA ASN A 572 -1.92 10.45 -11.71
C ASN A 572 -1.54 9.47 -12.83
N ARG A 573 -0.38 8.84 -12.68
CA ARG A 573 0.10 7.85 -13.64
C ARG A 573 -0.44 6.45 -13.37
N TYR A 574 -0.94 6.18 -12.16
CA TYR A 574 -1.16 4.83 -11.66
C TYR A 574 -2.49 4.65 -10.92
#